data_AF-N1PXQ5-F1
#
_entry.id   AF-N1PXQ5-F1
#
_cell.length_a   1.000
_cell.length_b   1.000
_cell.length_c   1.000
_cell.angle_alpha   90.00
_cell.angle_beta   90.00
_cell.angle_gamma   90.00
#
_symmetry.space_group_name_H-M   'P 1'
#
loop_
_entity.id
_entity.type
_entity.pdbx_description
1 polymer ?
#
loop_
_entity_poly.entity_id
_entity_poly.type
_entity_poly.pdbx_seq_one_letter_code
_entity_poly.pdbx_strand_id
1 'polypeptide(L)'
;MNSALHQASYSGLNLYFTSGLPSGLLRFCYFPVASPILDDLVLDGCMCLAASLPNGTATHYDLGYTAVHETGHWFGLYHVFQGLKALKLATMSTTRPYKGGDGGMPEGKGQLSGSDGP
;
A
#
# COMPACT_ATOMS: atom_id res chain seq x y z
N MET A 1 7.63 1.40 -14.89
CA MET A 1 6.18 1.31 -15.21
C MET A 1 5.97 1.61 -16.68
N ASN A 2 4.73 1.61 -17.17
CA ASN A 2 4.45 1.90 -18.58
C ASN A 2 4.61 3.40 -18.87
N SER A 3 5.79 3.80 -19.34
CA SER A 3 6.11 5.19 -19.68
C SER A 3 5.17 5.81 -20.72
N ALA A 4 4.52 5.01 -21.57
CA ALA A 4 3.56 5.50 -22.56
C ALA A 4 2.21 5.89 -21.95
N LEU A 5 1.88 5.35 -20.76
CA LEU A 5 0.65 5.65 -20.05
C LEU A 5 0.87 6.58 -18.84
N HIS A 6 2.11 7.01 -18.61
CA HIS A 6 2.46 7.92 -17.53
C HIS A 6 1.95 9.33 -17.86
N GLN A 7 1.04 9.86 -17.03
CA GLN A 7 0.38 11.15 -17.29
C GLN A 7 0.71 12.22 -16.24
N ALA A 8 0.98 11.83 -15.00
CA ALA A 8 1.27 12.80 -13.94
C ALA A 8 2.78 13.12 -13.82
N SER A 9 3.09 14.32 -13.35
CA SER A 9 4.40 14.66 -12.79
C SER A 9 4.54 14.06 -11.38
N TYR A 10 5.70 14.25 -10.73
CA TYR A 10 5.93 13.75 -9.37
C TYR A 10 4.96 14.29 -8.30
N SER A 11 4.17 15.31 -8.62
CA SER A 11 3.11 15.83 -7.74
C SER A 11 1.77 15.09 -7.88
N GLY A 12 1.67 14.08 -8.75
CA GLY A 12 0.45 13.31 -8.96
C GLY A 12 0.72 11.82 -9.05
N LEU A 13 -0.21 11.02 -8.53
CA LEU A 13 -0.11 9.57 -8.53
C LEU A 13 -0.66 9.00 -9.85
N ASN A 14 0.14 8.15 -10.51
CA ASN A 14 -0.34 7.27 -11.57
C ASN A 14 -0.73 5.91 -10.97
N LEU A 15 -2.00 5.55 -11.14
CA LEU A 15 -2.57 4.29 -10.65
C LEU A 15 -3.03 3.43 -11.83
N TYR A 16 -2.39 2.29 -12.01
CA TYR A 16 -2.67 1.38 -13.12
C TYR A 16 -3.45 0.16 -12.66
N PHE A 17 -4.53 -0.16 -13.37
CA PHE A 17 -5.31 -1.36 -13.14
C PHE A 17 -5.10 -2.36 -14.27
N THR A 18 -4.63 -3.56 -13.95
CA THR A 18 -4.35 -4.60 -14.95
C THR A 18 -5.16 -5.86 -14.67
N SER A 19 -5.50 -6.62 -15.71
CA SER A 19 -6.22 -7.90 -15.58
C SER A 19 -5.35 -9.03 -14.98
N GLY A 20 -4.03 -8.82 -14.92
CA GLY A 20 -3.08 -9.74 -14.31
C GLY A 20 -1.80 -9.01 -13.91
N LEU A 21 -1.13 -9.54 -12.88
CA LEU A 21 0.17 -9.07 -12.41
C LEU A 21 1.17 -10.24 -12.37
N PRO A 22 2.47 -9.95 -12.46
CA PRO A 22 3.49 -10.97 -12.34
C PRO A 22 3.36 -11.77 -11.04
N SER A 23 3.63 -13.08 -11.11
CA SER A 23 3.78 -13.96 -9.95
C SER A 23 2.57 -14.04 -9.00
N GLY A 24 1.35 -13.78 -9.50
CA GLY A 24 0.13 -13.86 -8.68
C GLY A 24 -0.01 -12.75 -7.63
N LEU A 25 0.79 -11.68 -7.74
CA LEU A 25 0.67 -10.51 -6.89
C LEU A 25 -0.69 -9.84 -7.08
N LEU A 26 -1.25 -9.29 -6.00
CA LEU A 26 -2.44 -8.45 -6.08
C LEU A 26 -2.11 -7.01 -6.49
N ARG A 27 -0.87 -6.56 -6.23
CA ARG A 27 -0.48 -5.14 -6.27
C ARG A 27 1.02 -4.91 -6.01
N PHE A 28 1.51 -3.74 -6.39
CA PHE A 28 2.75 -3.13 -5.86
C PHE A 28 2.75 -1.61 -6.07
N CYS A 29 3.52 -0.90 -5.25
CA CYS A 29 3.72 0.54 -5.37
C CYS A 29 5.15 0.96 -5.00
N TYR A 30 5.63 2.05 -5.60
CA TYR A 30 6.91 2.67 -5.21
C TYR A 30 6.69 3.73 -4.12
N PHE A 31 7.60 3.76 -3.15
CA PHE A 31 7.62 4.77 -2.09
C PHE A 31 8.12 6.12 -2.62
N PRO A 32 7.77 7.23 -1.96
CA PRO A 32 8.29 8.54 -2.33
C PRO A 32 9.79 8.62 -2.03
N VAL A 33 10.51 9.33 -2.90
CA VAL A 33 11.95 9.60 -2.85
C VAL A 33 12.12 11.11 -2.73
N ALA A 34 12.93 11.57 -1.78
CA ALA A 34 13.06 13.00 -1.48
C ALA A 34 13.65 13.83 -2.65
N SER A 35 14.49 13.21 -3.49
CA SER A 35 15.14 13.83 -4.65
C SER A 35 15.15 12.85 -5.82
N PRO A 36 14.01 12.64 -6.51
CA PRO A 36 13.88 11.60 -7.52
C PRO A 36 14.73 11.91 -8.76
N ILE A 37 15.41 10.89 -9.28
CA ILE A 37 16.05 10.94 -10.59
C ILE A 37 15.08 10.46 -11.69
N LEU A 38 15.46 10.58 -12.96
CA LEU A 38 14.62 10.17 -14.08
C LEU A 38 14.13 8.72 -13.97
N ASP A 39 14.99 7.81 -13.52
CA ASP A 39 14.62 6.40 -13.35
C ASP A 39 13.55 6.22 -12.27
N ASP A 40 13.61 6.99 -11.17
CA ASP A 40 12.57 6.97 -10.13
C ASP A 40 11.23 7.45 -10.71
N LEU A 41 11.25 8.52 -11.52
CA LEU A 41 10.05 9.09 -12.14
C LEU A 41 9.40 8.14 -13.16
N VAL A 42 10.17 7.29 -13.82
CA VAL A 42 9.66 6.28 -14.77
C VAL A 42 9.02 5.08 -14.03
N LEU A 43 9.44 4.86 -12.79
CA LEU A 43 8.93 3.79 -11.95
C LEU A 43 7.78 4.24 -11.05
N ASP A 44 7.70 5.54 -10.73
CA ASP A 44 6.72 6.11 -9.81
C ASP A 44 5.26 5.71 -10.13
N GLY A 45 4.51 5.47 -9.06
CA GLY A 45 3.11 5.10 -9.09
C GLY A 45 2.82 3.72 -8.50
N CYS A 46 1.57 3.27 -8.66
CA CYS A 46 1.14 1.95 -8.18
C CYS A 46 0.45 1.11 -9.29
N MET A 47 0.61 -0.21 -9.22
CA MET A 47 -0.14 -1.17 -10.03
C MET A 47 -1.04 -2.02 -9.14
N CYS A 48 -2.30 -2.15 -9.52
CA CYS A 48 -3.31 -2.93 -8.80
C CYS A 48 -4.00 -3.92 -9.74
N LEU A 49 -4.34 -5.10 -9.23
CA LEU A 49 -5.17 -6.05 -9.97
C LEU A 49 -6.58 -5.47 -10.14
N ALA A 50 -7.06 -5.35 -11.37
CA ALA A 50 -8.38 -4.81 -11.69
C ALA A 50 -9.51 -5.60 -11.02
N ALA A 51 -9.32 -6.91 -10.82
CA ALA A 51 -10.25 -7.77 -10.10
C ALA A 51 -10.44 -7.41 -8.61
N SER A 52 -9.60 -6.52 -8.06
CA SER A 52 -9.73 -6.01 -6.68
C SER A 52 -10.55 -4.72 -6.57
N LEU A 53 -11.03 -4.17 -7.69
CA LEU A 53 -11.97 -3.05 -7.68
C LEU A 53 -13.36 -3.49 -7.15
N PRO A 54 -14.22 -2.53 -6.75
CA PRO A 54 -15.60 -2.81 -6.37
C PRO A 54 -16.32 -3.70 -7.40
N ASN A 55 -16.93 -4.79 -6.93
CA ASN A 55 -17.60 -5.81 -7.75
C ASN A 55 -16.66 -6.63 -8.65
N GLY A 56 -15.36 -6.64 -8.35
CA GLY A 56 -14.37 -7.47 -9.03
C GLY A 56 -14.42 -8.94 -8.62
N THR A 57 -13.55 -9.75 -9.22
CA THR A 57 -13.53 -11.22 -9.02
C THR A 57 -12.49 -11.69 -8.00
N ALA A 58 -11.72 -10.78 -7.39
CA ALA A 58 -10.74 -11.13 -6.37
C ALA A 58 -11.44 -11.29 -5.01
N THR A 59 -11.99 -12.48 -4.75
CA THR A 59 -12.72 -12.81 -3.50
C THR A 59 -11.98 -12.30 -2.27
N HIS A 60 -12.69 -11.58 -1.39
CA HIS A 60 -12.21 -10.90 -0.17
C HIS A 60 -11.36 -9.63 -0.38
N TYR A 61 -11.06 -9.27 -1.62
CA TYR A 61 -10.28 -8.07 -1.97
C TYR A 61 -10.98 -7.21 -3.03
N ASP A 62 -12.26 -7.44 -3.30
CA ASP A 62 -13.12 -6.87 -4.34
C ASP A 62 -13.88 -5.62 -3.89
N LEU A 63 -13.37 -4.91 -2.87
CA LEU A 63 -13.95 -3.66 -2.33
C LEU A 63 -13.16 -2.41 -2.74
N GLY A 64 -12.09 -2.54 -3.52
CA GLY A 64 -11.22 -1.43 -3.92
C GLY A 64 -10.14 -1.04 -2.90
N TYR A 65 -10.11 -1.65 -1.71
CA TYR A 65 -9.14 -1.29 -0.66
C TYR A 65 -7.68 -1.60 -1.00
N THR A 66 -7.44 -2.49 -1.98
CA THR A 66 -6.12 -2.69 -2.58
C THR A 66 -5.53 -1.37 -3.07
N ALA A 67 -6.29 -0.58 -3.83
CA ALA A 67 -5.82 0.71 -4.35
C ALA A 67 -5.59 1.75 -3.24
N VAL A 68 -6.46 1.76 -2.21
CA VAL A 68 -6.33 2.64 -1.05
C VAL A 68 -5.04 2.34 -0.29
N HIS A 69 -4.75 1.05 -0.06
CA HIS A 69 -3.54 0.60 0.60
C HIS A 69 -2.27 1.02 -0.15
N GLU A 70 -2.21 0.77 -1.46
CA GLU A 70 -1.06 1.17 -2.28
C GLU A 70 -0.87 2.69 -2.34
N THR A 71 -1.97 3.44 -2.38
CA THR A 71 -1.91 4.91 -2.28
C THR A 71 -1.27 5.36 -0.98
N GLY A 72 -1.50 4.64 0.12
CA GLY A 72 -0.81 4.86 1.40
C GLY A 72 0.71 4.69 1.27
N HIS A 73 1.18 3.65 0.58
CA HIS A 73 2.61 3.44 0.31
C HIS A 73 3.22 4.58 -0.52
N TRP A 74 2.49 5.06 -1.52
CA TRP A 74 2.93 6.22 -2.32
C TRP A 74 3.06 7.50 -1.48
N PHE A 75 2.25 7.65 -0.43
CA PHE A 75 2.41 8.73 0.57
C PHE A 75 3.46 8.43 1.65
N GLY A 76 4.20 7.33 1.55
CA GLY A 76 5.26 6.98 2.50
C GLY A 76 4.80 6.17 3.72
N LEU A 77 3.57 5.67 3.75
CA LEU A 77 3.09 4.84 4.85
C LEU A 77 3.60 3.41 4.70
N TYR A 78 4.21 2.87 5.76
CA TYR A 78 4.59 1.47 5.82
C TYR A 78 3.39 0.58 6.21
N HIS A 79 3.52 -0.72 6.02
CA HIS A 79 2.59 -1.64 6.66
C HIS A 79 2.62 -1.46 8.18
N VAL A 80 1.48 -1.56 8.85
CA VAL A 80 1.37 -1.39 10.32
C VAL A 80 2.15 -2.45 11.13
N PHE A 81 2.55 -3.54 10.47
CA PHE A 81 3.38 -4.61 11.03
C PHE A 81 4.87 -4.47 10.65
N GLN A 82 5.22 -3.55 9.76
CA GLN A 82 6.59 -3.13 9.49
C GLN A 82 6.96 -2.01 10.48
N GLY A 83 8.13 -2.10 11.12
CA GLY A 83 8.62 -1.03 12.02
C GLY A 83 8.45 -1.26 13.52
N LEU A 84 8.00 -2.44 13.98
CA LEU A 84 7.96 -2.80 15.41
C LEU A 84 9.33 -2.82 16.14
N LYS A 85 10.44 -2.49 15.46
CA LYS A 85 11.74 -2.22 16.09
C LYS A 85 12.27 -0.79 15.89
N ALA A 86 11.66 0.03 15.03
CA ALA A 86 12.11 1.38 14.76
C ALA A 86 10.98 2.19 14.12
N LEU A 87 10.33 3.08 14.89
CA LEU A 87 10.39 4.54 14.69
C LEU A 87 9.27 5.22 15.49
N LYS A 88 9.65 6.04 16.46
CA LYS A 88 8.78 6.92 17.24
C LYS A 88 8.51 8.26 16.53
N LEU A 89 8.63 8.32 15.21
CA LEU A 89 8.52 9.58 14.48
C LEU A 89 7.78 9.37 13.15
N ALA A 90 6.65 10.05 13.02
CA ALA A 90 5.86 10.26 11.80
C ALA A 90 4.97 9.12 11.26
N THR A 91 4.50 8.18 12.09
CA THR A 91 3.24 7.46 11.77
C THR A 91 2.10 8.12 12.54
N MET A 92 0.92 8.27 11.91
CA MET A 92 -0.30 8.59 12.65
C MET A 92 -0.50 7.51 13.72
N SER A 93 -0.09 7.83 14.95
CA SER A 93 -0.05 6.93 16.11
C SER A 93 -1.45 6.80 16.72
N THR A 94 -2.40 6.33 15.92
CA THR A 94 -3.70 5.82 16.40
C THR A 94 -3.90 4.35 16.02
N THR A 95 -3.06 3.81 15.14
CA THR A 95 -3.05 2.38 14.82
C THR A 95 -2.21 1.62 15.84
N ARG A 96 -2.86 0.71 16.58
CA ARG A 96 -2.15 -0.19 17.51
C ARG A 96 -1.18 -1.08 16.72
N PRO A 97 0.04 -1.33 17.24
CA PRO A 97 0.98 -2.21 16.58
C PRO A 97 0.38 -3.62 16.40
N TYR A 98 0.42 -4.12 15.17
CA TYR A 98 -0.19 -5.39 14.81
C TYR A 98 0.88 -6.39 14.34
N LYS A 99 0.70 -7.68 14.65
CA LYS A 99 1.67 -8.72 14.32
C LYS A 99 1.22 -9.48 13.07
N GLY A 100 1.88 -9.23 11.95
CA GLY A 100 1.68 -9.93 10.67
C GLY A 100 0.71 -9.22 9.72
N GLY A 101 0.67 -9.66 8.46
CA GLY A 101 -0.34 -9.21 7.50
C GLY A 101 -1.55 -10.15 7.50
N ASP A 102 -2.74 -9.61 7.66
CA ASP A 102 -3.98 -10.38 7.56
C ASP A 102 -4.53 -10.29 6.14
N GLY A 103 -4.73 -11.44 5.50
CA GLY A 103 -5.55 -11.51 4.30
C GLY A 103 -7.02 -11.60 4.69
N GLY A 104 -7.88 -10.74 4.12
CA GLY A 104 -9.30 -10.68 4.42
C GLY A 104 -9.64 -10.00 5.76
N MET A 105 -10.92 -10.01 6.15
CA MET A 105 -11.40 -9.42 7.42
C MET A 105 -11.10 -10.39 8.58
N PRO A 106 -10.17 -10.07 9.49
CA PRO A 106 -9.82 -10.96 10.58
C PRO A 106 -10.74 -10.70 11.78
N GLU A 107 -11.52 -11.71 12.19
CA GLU A 107 -12.18 -11.69 13.49
C GLU A 107 -11.17 -12.07 14.59
N GLY A 108 -10.96 -11.18 15.56
CA GLY A 108 -10.38 -11.54 16.87
C GLY A 108 -8.87 -11.80 16.98
N LYS A 109 -8.00 -11.14 16.20
CA LYS A 109 -6.55 -11.40 16.25
C LYS A 109 -5.72 -10.39 17.07
N GLY A 110 -4.70 -10.95 17.73
CA GLY A 110 -4.00 -10.39 18.88
C GLY A 110 -3.34 -9.04 18.64
N GLN A 111 -3.93 -8.01 19.21
CA GLN A 111 -3.25 -6.76 19.53
C GLN A 111 -2.08 -7.07 20.48
N LEU A 112 -0.93 -6.46 20.22
CA LEU A 112 0.10 -6.40 21.25
C LEU A 112 -0.46 -5.53 22.37
N SER A 113 -0.54 -6.07 23.58
CA SER A 113 -0.99 -5.32 24.75
C SER A 113 -0.03 -4.17 25.01
N GLY A 114 -0.38 -2.96 24.58
CA GLY A 114 0.24 -1.74 25.08
C GLY A 114 -0.30 -1.52 26.49
N SER A 115 0.58 -1.48 27.49
CA SER A 115 0.21 -1.01 28.83
C SER A 115 -0.12 0.47 28.75
N ASP A 116 -1.32 0.83 29.20
CA ASP A 116 -1.80 2.19 29.31
C ASP A 116 -0.98 3.02 30.30
N GLY A 117 -0.51 4.18 29.85
CA GLY A 117 -0.17 5.35 30.68
C GLY A 117 1.10 5.24 31.54
N PRO A 118 1.60 6.36 32.09
CA PRO A 118 0.84 7.57 32.45
C PRO A 118 0.68 8.62 31.34
#